data_AF-A0A8J5MJ10-F1
#
_entry.id   AF-A0A8J5MJ10-F1
#
_cell.length_a   1.000
_cell.length_b   1.000
_cell.length_c   1.000
_cell.angle_alpha   90.00
_cell.angle_beta   90.00
_cell.angle_gamma   90.00
#
_symmetry.space_group_name_H-M   'P 1'
#
loop_
_entity.id
_entity.type
_entity.pdbx_description
1 polymer ?
#
loop_
_entity_poly.entity_id
_entity_poly.type
_entity_poly.pdbx_seq_one_letter_code
_entity_poly.pdbx_strand_id
1 'polypeptide(L)'
;MSSKLSGDSLTRLQVTYYYEPETHTYAKAKADAVKLYDAGESHWGMDETTFVRILFSSPREHFVLVNDIYKKKYDEDVLGFDLKPSVMTAR
;
A
#
# COMPACT_ATOMS: atom_id res chain seq x y z
N MET A 1 -9.50 9.67 14.36
CA MET A 1 -8.94 8.39 14.83
C MET A 1 -7.62 8.15 14.10
N SER A 2 -6.48 8.43 14.75
CA SER A 2 -5.15 8.24 14.16
C SER A 2 -4.38 7.27 15.05
N SER A 3 -4.86 6.03 15.18
CA SER A 3 -4.00 4.93 15.64
C SER A 3 -3.16 4.53 14.44
N LYS A 4 -2.14 5.34 14.16
CA LYS A 4 -1.18 5.09 13.08
C LYS A 4 -0.60 3.71 13.33
N LEU A 5 -0.85 2.79 12.40
CA LEU A 5 -0.20 1.49 12.36
C LEU A 5 1.30 1.75 12.48
N SER A 6 1.92 1.28 13.58
CA SER A 6 3.35 1.51 13.78
C SER A 6 4.10 0.83 12.64
N GLY A 7 5.18 1.45 12.14
CA GLY A 7 5.95 0.92 11.01
C GLY A 7 6.36 -0.54 11.20
N ASP A 8 6.62 -0.96 12.45
CA ASP A 8 6.99 -2.33 12.83
C ASP A 8 5.83 -3.36 12.69
N SER A 9 4.58 -2.91 12.82
CA SER A 9 3.42 -3.78 12.62
C SER A 9 3.16 -4.05 11.13
N LEU A 10 3.34 -3.02 10.29
CA LEU A 10 3.19 -3.13 8.84
C LEU A 10 4.30 -3.98 8.21
N THR A 11 5.53 -3.83 8.71
CA THR A 11 6.67 -4.61 8.19
C THR A 11 6.46 -6.11 8.35
N ARG A 12 5.92 -6.57 9.50
CA ARG A 12 5.70 -8.00 9.76
C ARG A 12 4.57 -8.59 8.93
N LEU A 13 3.53 -7.83 8.62
CA LEU A 13 2.38 -8.31 7.86
C LEU A 13 2.65 -8.35 6.35
N GLN A 14 3.47 -7.45 5.82
CA GLN A 14 3.85 -7.48 4.40
C GLN A 14 4.83 -8.61 4.06
N VAL A 15 5.58 -9.12 5.04
CA VAL A 15 6.55 -10.22 4.86
C VAL A 15 5.86 -11.57 4.57
N THR A 16 4.58 -11.74 4.90
CA THR A 16 3.86 -13.01 4.66
C THR A 16 3.27 -13.12 3.24
N TYR A 17 3.15 -12.01 2.50
CA TYR A 17 2.68 -12.02 1.11
C TYR A 17 3.87 -11.99 0.14
N TYR A 18 3.99 -13.03 -0.68
CA TYR A 18 5.07 -13.13 -1.68
C TYR A 18 4.82 -12.19 -2.86
N TYR A 19 5.89 -11.59 -3.37
CA TYR A 19 5.84 -10.84 -4.62
C TYR A 19 5.71 -11.80 -5.81
N GLU A 20 4.67 -11.58 -6.60
CA GLU A 20 4.38 -12.31 -7.83
C GLU A 20 4.34 -11.32 -9.01
N PRO A 21 5.28 -11.35 -9.96
CA PRO A 21 5.38 -10.34 -11.02
C PRO A 21 4.18 -10.31 -11.97
N GLU A 22 3.49 -11.44 -12.16
CA GLU A 22 2.29 -11.55 -13.01
C GLU A 22 1.11 -10.74 -12.46
N THR A 23 1.01 -10.65 -11.13
CA THR A 23 -0.11 -9.97 -10.46
C THR A 23 0.31 -8.58 -9.96
N HIS A 24 1.52 -8.42 -9.43
CA HIS A 24 2.08 -7.19 -8.87
C HIS A 24 2.70 -6.28 -9.93
N THR A 25 1.92 -5.99 -10.96
CA THR A 25 2.33 -5.17 -12.10
C THR A 25 2.23 -3.68 -11.78
N TYR A 26 2.95 -2.85 -12.57
CA TYR A 26 2.81 -1.40 -12.51
C TYR A 26 1.37 -0.92 -12.74
N ALA A 27 0.64 -1.56 -13.66
CA ALA A 27 -0.76 -1.24 -13.93
C ALA A 27 -1.64 -1.49 -12.69
N LYS A 28 -1.41 -2.60 -11.98
CA LYS A 28 -2.08 -2.88 -10.72
C LYS A 28 -1.70 -1.87 -9.64
N ALA A 29 -0.42 -1.49 -9.53
CA ALA A 29 0.02 -0.52 -8.54
C ALA A 29 -0.65 0.85 -8.74
N LYS A 30 -0.80 1.28 -10.01
CA LYS A 30 -1.54 2.49 -10.36
C LYS A 30 -3.03 2.39 -10.00
N ALA A 31 -3.66 1.26 -10.25
CA ALA A 31 -5.07 1.05 -9.90
C ALA A 31 -5.28 1.03 -8.38
N ASP A 32 -4.39 0.38 -7.64
CA ASP A 32 -4.45 0.30 -6.17
C ASP A 32 -4.22 1.68 -5.53
N ALA A 33 -3.33 2.52 -6.08
CA ALA A 33 -3.14 3.90 -5.63
C ALA A 33 -4.41 4.76 -5.78
N VAL A 34 -5.14 4.61 -6.89
CA VAL A 34 -6.43 5.30 -7.09
C VAL A 34 -7.46 4.83 -6.08
N LYS A 35 -7.59 3.52 -5.89
CA LYS A 35 -8.53 2.96 -4.91
C LYS A 35 -8.22 3.38 -3.48
N LEU A 36 -6.95 3.51 -3.11
CA LEU A 36 -6.56 4.02 -1.79
C LEU A 36 -7.03 5.45 -1.58
N TYR A 37 -6.86 6.31 -2.59
CA TYR A 37 -7.34 7.69 -2.53
C TYR A 37 -8.85 7.76 -2.42
N ASP A 38 -9.55 7.02 -3.29
CA ASP A 38 -11.01 6.98 -3.29
C ASP A 38 -11.56 6.42 -1.97
N ALA A 39 -10.88 5.45 -1.34
CA ALA A 39 -11.26 4.88 -0.05
C ALA A 39 -10.91 5.75 1.16
N GLY A 40 -9.88 6.61 1.05
CA GLY A 40 -9.36 7.44 2.14
C GLY A 40 -9.97 8.85 2.20
N GLU A 41 -10.11 9.52 1.05
CA GLU A 41 -10.39 10.97 0.99
C GLU A 41 -11.76 11.32 0.36
N SER A 42 -12.47 10.35 -0.26
CA SER A 42 -13.86 10.57 -0.65
C SER A 42 -14.78 10.42 0.55
N HIS A 43 -14.99 11.53 1.25
CA HIS A 43 -16.25 11.93 1.91
C HIS A 43 -17.22 10.81 2.39
N TRP A 44 -17.36 10.70 3.71
CA TRP A 44 -18.53 10.16 4.43
C TRP A 44 -18.72 8.64 4.55
N GLY A 45 -17.63 7.91 4.81
CA GLY A 45 -17.72 6.53 5.29
C GLY A 45 -16.53 5.73 4.79
N MET A 46 -15.45 5.79 5.55
CA MET A 46 -14.21 5.07 5.28
C MET A 46 -14.57 3.60 5.01
N ASP A 47 -14.35 3.13 3.77
CA ASP A 47 -14.28 1.70 3.53
C ASP A 47 -12.94 1.21 4.08
N GLU A 48 -12.84 1.23 5.42
CA GLU A 48 -11.70 0.78 6.21
C GLU A 48 -11.32 -0.63 5.75
N THR A 49 -12.29 -1.45 5.35
CA THR A 49 -12.06 -2.80 4.86
C THR A 49 -11.29 -2.80 3.55
N THR A 50 -11.65 -1.96 2.58
CA THR A 50 -10.91 -1.85 1.31
C THR A 50 -9.52 -1.25 1.52
N PHE A 51 -9.39 -0.21 2.36
CA PHE A 51 -8.10 0.39 2.69
C PHE A 51 -7.15 -0.63 3.34
N VAL A 52 -7.63 -1.32 4.39
CA VAL A 52 -6.92 -2.39 5.10
C VAL A 52 -6.58 -3.52 4.13
N ARG A 53 -7.51 -3.97 3.28
CA ARG A 53 -7.24 -5.03 2.29
C ARG A 53 -6.11 -4.66 1.34
N ILE A 54 -6.14 -3.48 0.73
CA ILE A 54 -5.08 -3.09 -0.21
C ILE A 54 -3.73 -3.00 0.50
N LEU A 55 -3.72 -2.47 1.73
CA LEU A 55 -2.51 -2.29 2.51
C LEU A 55 -1.90 -3.60 3.02
N PHE A 56 -2.74 -4.56 3.42
CA PHE A 56 -2.31 -5.85 3.98
C PHE A 56 -2.23 -6.99 2.97
N SER A 57 -2.79 -6.86 1.76
CA SER A 57 -2.68 -7.87 0.69
C SER A 57 -1.63 -7.52 -0.37
N SER A 58 -0.92 -6.40 -0.21
CA SER A 58 0.17 -6.01 -1.10
C SER A 58 1.51 -6.42 -0.49
N PRO A 59 2.32 -7.25 -1.19
CA PRO A 59 3.72 -7.45 -0.86
C PRO A 59 4.43 -6.10 -0.79
N ARG A 60 5.48 -6.03 0.03
CA ARG A 60 6.22 -4.80 0.28
C ARG A 60 6.65 -4.12 -1.01
N GLU A 61 7.21 -4.86 -1.96
CA GLU A 61 7.75 -4.35 -3.21
C GLU A 61 6.66 -3.67 -4.04
N HIS A 62 5.48 -4.28 -4.12
CA HIS A 62 4.32 -3.70 -4.78
C HIS A 62 3.84 -2.44 -4.06
N PHE A 63 3.79 -2.49 -2.73
CA PHE A 63 3.27 -1.38 -1.94
C PHE A 63 4.16 -0.14 -1.97
N VAL A 64 5.49 -0.30 -2.05
CA VAL A 64 6.41 0.83 -2.27
C VAL A 64 6.08 1.54 -3.58
N LEU A 65 5.86 0.77 -4.65
CA LEU A 65 5.47 1.33 -5.95
C LEU A 65 4.10 2.02 -5.91
N VAL A 66 3.12 1.43 -5.20
CA VAL A 66 1.80 2.04 -4.96
C VAL A 66 1.95 3.40 -4.27
N ASN A 67 2.73 3.46 -3.17
CA ASN A 67 2.92 4.70 -2.42
C ASN A 67 3.63 5.78 -3.25
N ASP A 68 4.62 5.41 -4.05
CA ASP A 68 5.30 6.34 -4.97
C ASP A 68 4.35 6.93 -6.01
N ILE A 69 3.46 6.10 -6.57
CA ILE A 69 2.45 6.56 -7.53
C ILE A 69 1.42 7.47 -6.84
N TYR A 70 0.97 7.09 -5.64
CA TYR A 70 0.03 7.86 -4.84
C TYR A 70 0.60 9.26 -4.54
N LYS A 71 1.83 9.34 -4.00
CA LYS A 71 2.55 10.59 -3.72
C LYS A 71 2.62 11.50 -4.93
N LYS A 72 3.04 10.96 -6.08
CA LYS A 72 3.16 11.75 -7.32
C LYS A 72 1.83 12.28 -7.82
N LYS A 73 0.72 11.58 -7.56
CA LYS A 73 -0.59 11.93 -8.09
C LYS A 73 -1.38 12.86 -7.18
N TYR A 74 -1.25 12.67 -5.86
CA TYR A 74 -2.10 13.33 -4.86
C TYR A 74 -1.33 14.23 -3.89
N ASP A 75 0.00 14.32 -4.01
CA ASP A 75 0.89 15.13 -3.13
C ASP A 75 0.78 14.76 -1.64
N GLU A 76 0.43 13.50 -1.37
CA GLU A 76 0.21 12.96 -0.03
C GLU A 76 0.94 11.63 0.17
N ASP A 77 1.22 11.28 1.43
CA ASP A 77 1.86 10.01 1.79
C ASP A 77 0.89 9.11 2.55
N VAL A 78 0.58 7.93 1.98
CA VAL A 78 -0.30 6.93 2.63
C VAL A 78 0.31 6.43 3.94
N LEU A 79 1.64 6.34 4.00
CA LEU A 79 2.35 5.72 5.12
C LEU A 79 2.82 6.75 6.15
N GLY A 80 3.13 7.98 5.72
CA GLY A 80 3.78 8.99 6.55
C GLY A 80 5.20 8.61 6.99
N PHE A 81 5.81 7.58 6.38
CA PHE A 81 7.19 7.17 6.57
C PHE A 81 7.76 6.50 5.31
N ASP A 82 9.09 6.56 5.15
CA ASP A 82 9.78 5.97 4.01
C ASP A 82 9.93 4.46 4.17
N LEU A 83 9.23 3.71 3.32
CA LEU A 83 9.20 2.25 3.35
C LEU A 83 10.12 1.75 2.23
N LYS A 84 11.23 1.10 2.60
CA LYS A 84 12.20 0.57 1.64
C LYS A 84 11.78 -0.81 1.15
N PRO A 85 12.05 -1.17 -0.13
CA PRO A 85 11.88 -2.54 -0.61
C PRO A 85 12.67 -3.54 0.25
N SER A 86 12.13 -4.74 0.46
CA SER A 86 12.92 -5.82 1.06
C SER A 86 13.86 -6.40 0.01
N VAL A 87 14.93 -7.06 0.47
CA VAL A 87 15.73 -7.93 -0.40
C VAL A 87 14.75 -8.91 -1.04
N MET A 88 14.60 -8.84 -2.37
CA MET A 88 13.63 -9.61 -3.14
C MET A 88 13.71 -11.10 -2.78
N THR A 89 12.79 -11.59 -1.96
CA THR A 89 12.51 -13.02 -1.86
C THR A 89 11.41 -13.31 -2.87
N ALA A 90 11.80 -13.34 -4.15
CA ALA A 90 10.96 -13.95 -5.18
C ALA A 90 10.83 -15.45 -4.86
N ARG A 91 9.64 -16.01 -5.09
CA ARG A 91 9.47 -17.46 -5.13
C ARG A 91 9.85 -18.01 -6.48
#